data_AF-A0A454D3Z1-F1
#
_entry.id   AF-A0A454D3Z1-F1
#
_cell.length_a   1.000
_cell.length_b   1.000
_cell.length_c   1.000
_cell.angle_alpha   90.00
_cell.angle_beta   90.00
_cell.angle_gamma   90.00
#
_symmetry.space_group_name_H-M   'P 1'
#
loop_
_entity.id
_entity.type
_entity.pdbx_description
1 polymer ?
#
loop_
_entity_poly.entity_id
_entity_poly.type
_entity_poly.pdbx_seq_one_letter_code
_entity_poly.pdbx_strand_id
1 'polypeptide(L)'
;MWVKDILAEVRQELRKEALPFAEKVPLGIMLEVPSVAFIIDQCCEEIDFFSIGSNDLTQYLMAVDRDNAKVAASYNSLNPAFLRTLDHVVREVHRHGKWIGLCGELGAKGSVLPLLVGLGLDEISMSSPSIPATKERIAKLDSRECRQLLNKAMQCRTIQEVEHVLAQFRMTQSEAPMVSADCISLDRDLRNKEEVIKTLSDNLFLTDRCRYPNKLADDLWAREDVFSTGLGFGFAIPHTKSEHIEQSAISVCRLAKSIEWGDEEAQFVIMLTLNKHAAGDQHMKIFSKLARKIMHADFRDQLMTAETSYQIEALLKQELELN
;
A
#
# COMPACT_ATOMS: atom_id res chain seq x y z
N MET A 1 30.60 -28.00 -2.09
CA MET A 1 31.93 -28.64 -2.03
C MET A 1 32.83 -28.25 -3.19
N TRP A 2 32.57 -28.70 -4.44
CA TRP A 2 33.46 -28.42 -5.59
C TRP A 2 33.96 -26.97 -5.72
N VAL A 3 33.09 -25.96 -5.61
CA VAL A 3 33.49 -24.54 -5.68
C VAL A 3 34.52 -24.16 -4.61
N LYS A 4 34.41 -24.70 -3.39
CA LYS A 4 35.39 -24.45 -2.31
C LYS A 4 36.74 -25.06 -2.63
N ASP A 5 36.76 -26.23 -3.24
CA ASP A 5 37.99 -26.92 -3.64
C ASP A 5 38.74 -26.10 -4.69
N ILE A 6 38.01 -25.57 -5.69
CA ILE A 6 38.56 -24.67 -6.70
C ILE A 6 39.09 -23.37 -6.07
N LEU A 7 38.36 -22.77 -5.13
CA LEU A 7 38.85 -21.58 -4.41
C LEU A 7 40.12 -21.87 -3.60
N ALA A 8 40.23 -23.06 -3.01
CA ALA A 8 41.43 -23.47 -2.28
C ALA A 8 42.63 -23.67 -3.21
N GLU A 9 42.42 -24.28 -4.38
CA GLU A 9 43.43 -24.46 -5.43
C GLU A 9 43.95 -23.10 -5.91
N VAL A 10 43.06 -22.18 -6.31
CA VAL A 10 43.42 -20.83 -6.76
C VAL A 10 44.18 -20.05 -5.66
N ARG A 11 43.76 -20.15 -4.40
CA ARG A 11 44.51 -19.54 -3.28
C ARG A 11 45.93 -20.09 -3.18
N GLN A 12 46.10 -21.39 -3.41
CA GLN A 12 47.42 -22.01 -3.37
C GLN A 12 48.31 -21.56 -4.53
N GLU A 13 47.74 -21.38 -5.72
CA GLU A 13 48.45 -20.81 -6.89
C GLU A 13 48.90 -19.38 -6.64
N LEU A 14 48.00 -18.51 -6.17
CA LEU A 14 48.33 -17.11 -5.82
C LEU A 14 49.46 -17.03 -4.78
N ARG A 15 49.48 -17.94 -3.79
CA ARG A 15 50.59 -18.04 -2.84
C ARG A 15 51.90 -18.47 -3.49
N LYS A 16 51.88 -19.44 -4.41
CA LYS A 16 53.09 -19.89 -5.15
C LYS A 16 53.68 -18.76 -5.99
N GLU A 17 52.83 -17.92 -6.58
CA GLU A 17 53.24 -16.77 -7.39
C GLU A 17 53.56 -15.52 -6.56
N ALA A 18 53.44 -15.60 -5.22
CA ALA A 18 53.63 -14.48 -4.30
C ALA A 18 52.77 -13.25 -4.63
N LEU A 19 51.57 -13.47 -5.19
CA LEU A 19 50.61 -12.42 -5.48
C LEU A 19 49.79 -12.08 -4.22
N PRO A 20 49.57 -10.79 -3.90
CA PRO A 20 48.79 -10.39 -2.74
C PRO A 20 47.29 -10.66 -2.95
N PHE A 21 46.64 -11.29 -1.96
CA PHE A 21 45.19 -11.50 -1.94
C PHE A 21 44.64 -11.53 -0.51
N ALA A 22 43.32 -11.42 -0.37
CA ALA A 22 42.66 -11.55 0.91
C ALA A 22 42.54 -13.03 1.33
N GLU A 23 43.19 -13.40 2.42
CA GLU A 23 43.20 -14.79 2.94
C GLU A 23 41.80 -15.31 3.30
N LYS A 24 40.91 -14.40 3.73
CA LYS A 24 39.52 -14.69 4.05
C LYS A 24 38.62 -13.86 3.15
N VAL A 25 38.01 -14.53 2.18
CA VAL A 25 36.94 -13.96 1.33
C VAL A 25 35.65 -14.66 1.74
N PRO A 26 34.62 -13.92 2.21
CA PRO A 26 33.31 -14.50 2.49
C PRO A 26 32.75 -15.17 1.24
N LEU A 27 32.34 -16.42 1.37
CA LEU A 27 31.69 -17.17 0.31
C LEU A 27 30.19 -17.18 0.57
N GLY A 28 29.42 -16.57 -0.33
CA GLY A 28 27.97 -16.61 -0.32
C GLY A 28 27.40 -17.42 -1.49
N ILE A 29 26.11 -17.75 -1.42
CA ILE A 29 25.38 -18.28 -2.57
C ILE A 29 24.14 -17.44 -2.87
N MET A 30 23.76 -17.41 -4.14
CA MET A 30 22.46 -16.87 -4.55
C MET A 30 21.39 -17.93 -4.31
N LEU A 31 20.38 -17.58 -3.53
CA LEU A 31 19.22 -18.43 -3.28
C LEU A 31 18.16 -18.12 -4.33
N GLU A 32 18.25 -18.87 -5.42
CA GLU A 32 17.37 -18.75 -6.59
C GLU A 32 16.69 -20.07 -6.97
N VAL A 33 17.29 -21.21 -6.61
CA VAL A 33 16.73 -22.54 -6.88
C VAL A 33 15.97 -23.05 -5.64
N PRO A 34 14.68 -23.44 -5.75
CA PRO A 34 13.90 -23.90 -4.61
C PRO A 34 14.50 -25.08 -3.83
N SER A 35 15.29 -25.94 -4.48
CA SER A 35 15.98 -27.06 -3.82
C SER A 35 16.86 -26.60 -2.66
N VAL A 36 17.50 -25.44 -2.77
CA VAL A 36 18.36 -24.86 -1.72
C VAL A 36 17.57 -24.53 -0.47
N ALA A 37 16.32 -24.07 -0.61
CA ALA A 37 15.46 -23.76 0.53
C ALA A 37 15.16 -25.00 1.39
N PHE A 38 15.13 -26.20 0.80
CA PHE A 38 14.86 -27.45 1.52
C PHE A 38 16.07 -28.02 2.27
N ILE A 39 17.29 -27.56 1.94
CA ILE A 39 18.56 -28.01 2.56
C ILE A 39 19.35 -26.83 3.12
N ILE A 40 18.64 -25.75 3.48
CA ILE A 40 19.27 -24.47 3.84
C ILE A 40 20.16 -24.61 5.09
N ASP A 41 19.79 -25.50 6.01
CA ASP A 41 20.57 -25.88 7.19
C ASP A 41 21.95 -26.43 6.80
N GLN A 42 21.99 -27.40 5.89
CA GLN A 42 23.24 -27.97 5.37
C GLN A 42 24.06 -26.92 4.62
N CYS A 43 23.41 -26.03 3.88
CA CYS A 43 24.10 -24.92 3.23
C CYS A 43 24.72 -23.94 4.23
N CYS A 44 24.09 -23.71 5.39
CA CYS A 44 24.60 -22.82 6.43
C CYS A 44 25.90 -23.32 7.08
N GLU A 45 26.13 -24.63 7.11
CA GLU A 45 27.40 -25.22 7.57
C GLU A 45 28.55 -24.85 6.62
N GLU A 46 28.23 -24.66 5.34
CA GLU A 46 29.22 -24.49 4.28
C GLU A 46 29.42 -23.02 3.85
N ILE A 47 28.43 -22.15 4.00
CA ILE A 47 28.42 -20.82 3.38
C ILE A 47 28.42 -19.71 4.45
N ASP A 48 28.97 -18.55 4.13
CA ASP A 48 29.06 -17.40 5.04
C ASP A 48 27.82 -16.51 5.02
N PHE A 49 27.13 -16.42 3.87
CA PHE A 49 25.92 -15.61 3.71
C PHE A 49 25.08 -16.03 2.51
N PHE A 50 23.86 -15.51 2.44
CA PHE A 50 22.93 -15.79 1.35
C PHE A 50 22.43 -14.49 0.72
N SER A 51 22.15 -14.52 -0.58
CA SER A 51 21.43 -13.44 -1.26
C SER A 51 20.26 -14.02 -2.03
N ILE A 52 19.04 -13.63 -1.69
CA ILE A 52 17.84 -14.10 -2.38
C ILE A 52 17.78 -13.47 -3.76
N GLY A 53 17.85 -14.30 -4.80
CA GLY A 53 17.54 -13.91 -6.17
C GLY A 53 16.04 -13.95 -6.38
N SER A 54 15.32 -12.88 -5.98
CA SER A 54 13.85 -12.92 -5.90
C SER A 54 13.18 -13.27 -7.22
N ASN A 55 13.84 -12.91 -8.32
CA ASN A 55 13.38 -13.07 -9.68
C ASN A 55 13.24 -14.55 -10.06
N ASP A 56 14.37 -15.24 -10.09
CA ASP A 56 14.44 -16.64 -10.50
C ASP A 56 13.80 -17.54 -9.44
N LEU A 57 13.92 -17.20 -8.15
CA LEU A 57 13.22 -17.93 -7.09
C LEU A 57 11.70 -17.88 -7.26
N THR A 58 11.13 -16.72 -7.60
CA THR A 58 9.67 -16.62 -7.86
C THR A 58 9.30 -17.47 -9.08
N GLN A 59 10.07 -17.38 -10.16
CA GLN A 59 9.83 -18.13 -11.39
C GLN A 59 9.83 -19.65 -11.15
N TYR A 60 10.86 -20.18 -10.49
CA TYR A 60 10.99 -21.60 -10.25
C TYR A 60 10.00 -22.12 -9.21
N LEU A 61 9.74 -21.35 -8.14
CA LEU A 61 8.78 -21.76 -7.11
C LEU A 61 7.34 -21.77 -7.63
N MET A 62 7.00 -20.82 -8.50
CA MET A 62 5.66 -20.72 -9.10
C MET A 62 5.52 -21.56 -10.38
N ALA A 63 6.61 -22.10 -10.91
CA ALA A 63 6.68 -22.75 -12.22
C ALA A 63 6.12 -21.86 -13.36
N VAL A 64 6.44 -20.56 -13.32
CA VAL A 64 5.97 -19.56 -14.29
C VAL A 64 7.16 -18.85 -14.91
N ASP A 65 7.29 -18.98 -16.24
CA ASP A 65 8.22 -18.19 -17.03
C ASP A 65 7.71 -16.74 -17.15
N ARG A 66 8.45 -15.79 -16.57
CA ARG A 66 8.09 -14.37 -16.57
C ARG A 66 8.19 -13.71 -17.95
N ASP A 67 8.99 -14.27 -18.86
CA ASP A 67 9.19 -13.75 -20.21
C ASP A 67 8.16 -14.31 -21.20
N ASN A 68 7.36 -15.28 -20.76
CA ASN A 68 6.27 -15.84 -21.55
C ASN A 68 4.95 -15.10 -21.29
N ALA A 69 4.55 -14.26 -22.24
CA ALA A 69 3.34 -13.45 -22.17
C ALA A 69 2.04 -14.24 -21.86
N LYS A 70 1.98 -15.55 -22.15
CA LYS A 70 0.80 -16.39 -21.86
C LYS A 70 0.63 -16.68 -20.37
N VAL A 71 1.71 -16.66 -19.59
CA VAL A 71 1.72 -17.07 -18.18
C VAL A 71 2.28 -16.00 -17.24
N ALA A 72 2.92 -14.95 -17.77
CA ALA A 72 3.52 -13.86 -17.00
C ALA A 72 2.57 -13.21 -15.98
N ALA A 73 1.25 -13.19 -16.23
CA ALA A 73 0.25 -12.71 -15.27
C ALA A 73 0.21 -13.51 -13.94
N SER A 74 0.72 -14.75 -13.95
CA SER A 74 0.81 -15.62 -12.77
C SER A 74 2.13 -15.46 -12.01
N TYR A 75 3.10 -14.71 -12.54
CA TYR A 75 4.35 -14.39 -11.87
C TYR A 75 4.08 -13.33 -10.78
N ASN A 76 4.08 -13.75 -9.51
CA ASN A 76 3.78 -12.85 -8.41
C ASN A 76 4.49 -13.23 -7.10
N SER A 77 5.41 -12.37 -6.66
CA SER A 77 6.18 -12.52 -5.42
C SER A 77 5.39 -12.22 -4.13
N LEU A 78 4.08 -11.98 -4.21
CA LEU A 78 3.17 -11.88 -3.07
C LEU A 78 2.41 -13.18 -2.78
N ASN A 79 2.70 -14.26 -3.52
CA ASN A 79 2.06 -15.54 -3.24
C ASN A 79 2.41 -16.00 -1.80
N PRO A 80 1.43 -16.43 -0.98
CA PRO A 80 1.67 -16.90 0.38
C PRO A 80 2.71 -18.02 0.49
N ALA A 81 2.80 -18.92 -0.51
CA ALA A 81 3.81 -19.97 -0.54
C ALA A 81 5.22 -19.38 -0.66
N PHE A 82 5.41 -18.37 -1.51
CA PHE A 82 6.68 -17.66 -1.64
C PHE A 82 7.07 -16.95 -0.35
N LEU A 83 6.13 -16.23 0.28
CA LEU A 83 6.38 -15.54 1.55
C LEU A 83 6.76 -16.52 2.68
N ARG A 84 6.11 -17.69 2.75
CA ARG A 84 6.44 -18.75 3.72
C ARG A 84 7.82 -19.36 3.47
N THR A 85 8.19 -19.59 2.21
CA THR A 85 9.53 -20.06 1.85
C THR A 85 10.60 -19.05 2.28
N LEU A 86 10.37 -17.76 2.03
CA LEU A 86 11.29 -16.71 2.49
C LEU A 86 11.39 -16.67 4.02
N ASP A 87 10.27 -16.69 4.75
CA ASP A 87 10.28 -16.67 6.23
C ASP A 87 11.01 -17.89 6.81
N HIS A 88 10.81 -19.07 6.23
CA HIS A 88 11.52 -20.28 6.64
C HIS A 88 13.03 -20.14 6.46
N VAL A 89 13.47 -19.78 5.26
CA VAL A 89 14.89 -19.63 4.92
C VAL A 89 15.55 -18.57 5.80
N VAL A 90 14.95 -17.38 5.93
CA VAL A 90 15.55 -16.28 6.68
C VAL A 90 15.74 -16.68 8.15
N ARG A 91 14.72 -17.27 8.77
CA ARG A 91 14.82 -17.77 10.15
C ARG A 91 15.91 -18.84 10.30
N GLU A 92 16.01 -19.76 9.35
CA GLU A 92 16.98 -20.86 9.45
C GLU A 92 18.42 -20.35 9.28
N VAL A 93 18.65 -19.40 8.37
CA VAL A 93 19.95 -18.74 8.19
C VAL A 93 20.35 -17.98 9.47
N HIS A 94 19.42 -17.22 10.06
CA HIS A 94 19.68 -16.52 11.33
C HIS A 94 19.92 -17.47 12.49
N ARG A 95 19.24 -18.63 12.54
CA ARG A 95 19.46 -19.65 13.57
C ARG A 95 20.89 -20.18 13.55
N HIS A 96 21.54 -20.18 12.39
CA HIS A 96 22.94 -20.56 12.22
C HIS A 96 23.92 -19.39 12.39
N GLY A 97 23.45 -18.20 12.79
CA GLY A 97 24.29 -17.01 12.98
C GLY A 97 24.87 -16.44 11.69
N LYS A 98 24.25 -16.77 10.55
CA LYS A 98 24.59 -16.22 9.23
C LYS A 98 23.65 -15.07 8.90
N TRP A 99 23.99 -14.29 7.88
CA TRP A 99 23.14 -13.20 7.39
C TRP A 99 22.60 -13.48 5.99
N ILE A 100 21.46 -12.89 5.67
CA ILE A 100 20.77 -13.05 4.39
C ILE A 100 20.27 -11.71 3.84
N GLY A 101 20.68 -11.44 2.62
CA GLY A 101 20.21 -10.31 1.83
C GLY A 101 19.16 -10.69 0.79
N LEU A 102 18.59 -9.68 0.16
CA LEU A 102 17.77 -9.81 -1.04
C LEU A 102 18.31 -8.94 -2.16
N CYS A 103 18.46 -9.53 -3.34
CA CYS A 103 18.80 -8.83 -4.57
C CYS A 103 17.68 -9.00 -5.61
N GLY A 104 17.64 -8.07 -6.55
CA GLY A 104 16.63 -8.02 -7.61
C GLY A 104 15.56 -6.97 -7.36
N GLU A 105 14.59 -6.91 -8.27
CA GLU A 105 13.66 -5.79 -8.35
C GLU A 105 12.67 -5.73 -7.17
N LEU A 106 12.46 -6.85 -6.47
CA LEU A 106 11.55 -6.90 -5.33
C LEU A 106 11.99 -5.94 -4.22
N GLY A 107 13.30 -5.76 -4.01
CA GLY A 107 13.86 -4.84 -3.02
C GLY A 107 13.53 -3.37 -3.29
N ALA A 108 13.31 -3.00 -4.56
CA ALA A 108 12.96 -1.64 -4.97
C ALA A 108 11.45 -1.36 -4.96
N LYS A 109 10.61 -2.38 -4.81
CA LYS A 109 9.14 -2.21 -4.82
C LYS A 109 8.65 -1.70 -3.47
N GLY A 110 8.46 -0.39 -3.35
CA GLY A 110 8.00 0.25 -2.12
C GLY A 110 6.69 -0.31 -1.54
N SER A 111 5.83 -0.92 -2.36
CA SER A 111 4.58 -1.55 -1.93
C SER A 111 4.75 -2.83 -1.12
N VAL A 112 5.87 -3.53 -1.27
CA VAL A 112 6.16 -4.82 -0.60
C VAL A 112 7.22 -4.69 0.50
N LEU A 113 7.85 -3.53 0.58
CA LEU A 113 8.91 -3.22 1.54
C LEU A 113 8.54 -3.54 3.01
N PRO A 114 7.30 -3.29 3.49
CA PRO A 114 6.91 -3.72 4.84
C PRO A 114 7.00 -5.23 5.07
N LEU A 115 6.75 -6.06 4.06
CA LEU A 115 6.91 -7.52 4.17
C LEU A 115 8.40 -7.89 4.23
N LEU A 116 9.25 -7.22 3.46
CA LEU A 116 10.71 -7.44 3.47
C LEU A 116 11.32 -7.07 4.82
N VAL A 117 10.89 -5.96 5.42
CA VAL A 117 11.26 -5.59 6.79
C VAL A 117 10.73 -6.62 7.79
N GLY A 118 9.50 -7.10 7.61
CA GLY A 118 8.89 -8.13 8.47
C GLY A 118 9.56 -9.51 8.37
N LEU A 119 10.20 -9.82 7.24
CA LEU A 119 11.03 -11.01 7.06
C LEU A 119 12.29 -10.94 7.92
N GLY A 120 12.82 -9.72 8.14
CA GLY A 120 14.03 -9.49 8.91
C GLY A 120 15.31 -9.58 8.07
N LEU A 121 15.26 -9.29 6.77
CA LEU A 121 16.46 -9.30 5.92
C LEU A 121 17.56 -8.36 6.46
N ASP A 122 18.81 -8.81 6.39
CA ASP A 122 19.98 -8.05 6.84
C ASP A 122 20.43 -7.02 5.79
N GLU A 123 20.16 -7.30 4.51
CA GLU A 123 20.51 -6.46 3.38
C GLU A 123 19.38 -6.43 2.32
N ILE A 124 19.10 -5.25 1.76
CA ILE A 124 18.25 -5.10 0.58
C ILE A 124 19.05 -4.36 -0.49
N SER A 125 19.40 -5.09 -1.55
CA SER A 125 20.17 -4.58 -2.68
C SER A 125 19.24 -4.15 -3.83
N MET A 126 19.52 -2.99 -4.42
CA MET A 126 18.72 -2.39 -5.49
C MET A 126 19.56 -1.41 -6.33
N SER A 127 18.97 -0.88 -7.40
CA SER A 127 19.59 0.17 -8.20
C SER A 127 19.80 1.45 -7.36
N SER A 128 20.94 2.11 -7.56
CA SER A 128 21.34 3.27 -6.76
C SER A 128 20.28 4.39 -6.66
N PRO A 129 19.53 4.74 -7.73
CA PRO A 129 18.49 5.77 -7.66
C PRO A 129 17.34 5.44 -6.69
N SER A 130 17.07 4.16 -6.43
CA SER A 130 15.99 3.74 -5.53
C SER A 130 16.37 3.79 -4.06
N ILE A 131 17.68 3.81 -3.73
CA ILE A 131 18.17 3.72 -2.35
C ILE A 131 17.63 4.84 -1.44
N PRO A 132 17.67 6.14 -1.83
CA PRO A 132 17.21 7.22 -0.94
C PRO A 132 15.74 7.10 -0.56
N ALA A 133 14.86 6.88 -1.55
CA ALA A 133 13.42 6.75 -1.33
C ALA A 133 13.07 5.50 -0.50
N THR A 134 13.76 4.38 -0.73
CA THR A 134 13.59 3.18 0.10
C THR A 134 14.04 3.46 1.54
N LYS A 135 15.20 4.09 1.74
CA LYS A 135 15.71 4.40 3.09
C LYS A 135 14.75 5.29 3.87
N GLU A 136 14.18 6.32 3.23
CA GLU A 136 13.16 7.17 3.84
C GLU A 136 11.91 6.37 4.26
N ARG A 137 11.45 5.44 3.42
CA ARG A 137 10.31 4.58 3.72
C ARG A 137 10.60 3.62 4.88
N ILE A 138 11.75 2.93 4.86
CA ILE A 138 12.16 2.02 5.96
C ILE A 138 12.22 2.77 7.28
N ALA A 139 12.72 4.02 7.29
CA ALA A 139 12.84 4.81 8.51
C ALA A 139 11.50 5.14 9.19
N LYS A 140 10.37 5.02 8.48
CA LYS A 140 9.01 5.24 9.00
C LYS A 140 8.31 3.95 9.42
N LEU A 141 8.95 2.79 9.26
CA LEU A 141 8.34 1.49 9.55
C LEU A 141 8.76 0.98 10.93
N ASP A 142 7.79 0.47 11.70
CA ASP A 142 8.07 -0.34 12.89
C ASP A 142 8.25 -1.81 12.50
N SER A 143 9.39 -2.39 12.86
CA SER A 143 9.74 -3.77 12.47
C SER A 143 8.82 -4.82 13.11
N ARG A 144 8.26 -4.56 14.30
CA ARG A 144 7.32 -5.48 14.97
C ARG A 144 5.98 -5.46 14.28
N GLU A 145 5.49 -4.29 13.88
CA GLU A 145 4.27 -4.16 13.08
C GLU A 145 4.43 -4.82 11.70
N CYS A 146 5.57 -4.59 11.03
CA CYS A 146 5.92 -5.28 9.79
C CYS A 146 5.96 -6.80 9.97
N ARG A 147 6.45 -7.30 11.12
CA ARG A 147 6.44 -8.73 11.44
C ARG A 147 5.03 -9.27 11.59
N GLN A 148 4.14 -8.53 12.27
CA GLN A 148 2.72 -8.90 12.39
C GLN A 148 2.02 -8.91 11.04
N LEU A 149 2.33 -7.93 10.18
CA LEU A 149 1.84 -7.86 8.81
C LEU A 149 2.24 -9.10 8.00
N LEU A 150 3.52 -9.47 8.03
CA LEU A 150 4.01 -10.67 7.34
C LEU A 150 3.29 -11.94 7.83
N ASN A 151 3.11 -12.09 9.15
CA ASN A 151 2.38 -13.22 9.70
C ASN A 151 0.94 -13.31 9.18
N LYS A 152 0.24 -12.17 9.05
CA LYS A 152 -1.10 -12.11 8.43
C LYS A 152 -1.05 -12.48 6.95
N ALA A 153 -0.12 -11.90 6.20
CA ALA A 153 0.05 -12.18 4.77
C ALA A 153 0.32 -13.67 4.48
N MET A 154 1.11 -14.34 5.31
CA MET A 154 1.37 -15.78 5.17
C MET A 154 0.15 -16.65 5.47
N GLN A 155 -0.87 -16.14 6.17
CA GLN A 155 -2.13 -16.86 6.46
C GLN A 155 -3.19 -16.70 5.36
N CYS A 156 -3.01 -15.72 4.46
CA CYS A 156 -3.88 -15.53 3.30
C CYS A 156 -3.87 -16.77 2.38
N ARG A 157 -4.96 -16.95 1.65
CA ARG A 157 -5.15 -18.04 0.66
C ARG A 157 -4.90 -17.59 -0.77
N THR A 158 -4.98 -16.29 -1.02
CA THR A 158 -4.85 -15.69 -2.36
C THR A 158 -3.91 -14.49 -2.34
N ILE A 159 -3.38 -14.14 -3.51
CA ILE A 159 -2.56 -12.94 -3.71
C ILE A 159 -3.39 -11.68 -3.39
N GLN A 160 -4.65 -11.67 -3.79
CA GLN A 160 -5.57 -10.54 -3.58
C GLN A 160 -5.77 -10.25 -2.08
N GLU A 161 -5.86 -11.29 -1.25
CA GLU A 161 -5.91 -11.14 0.20
C GLU A 161 -4.61 -10.56 0.76
N VAL A 162 -3.44 -10.99 0.26
CA VAL A 162 -2.14 -10.42 0.67
C VAL A 162 -2.06 -8.94 0.31
N GLU A 163 -2.47 -8.58 -0.92
CA GLU A 163 -2.51 -7.19 -1.35
C GLU A 163 -3.47 -6.35 -0.50
N HIS A 164 -4.62 -6.91 -0.12
CA HIS A 164 -5.58 -6.23 0.76
C HIS A 164 -4.98 -5.97 2.14
N VAL A 165 -4.30 -6.95 2.72
CA VAL A 165 -3.60 -6.81 4.01
C VAL A 165 -2.46 -5.79 3.94
N LEU A 166 -1.70 -5.77 2.84
CA LEU A 166 -0.69 -4.74 2.58
C LEU A 166 -1.29 -3.34 2.46
N ALA A 167 -2.45 -3.21 1.81
CA ALA A 167 -3.16 -1.95 1.71
C ALA A 167 -3.60 -1.47 3.11
N GLN A 168 -4.27 -2.33 3.89
CA GLN A 168 -4.67 -2.04 5.27
C GLN A 168 -3.50 -1.56 6.15
N PHE A 169 -2.31 -2.13 5.97
CA PHE A 169 -1.13 -1.69 6.70
C PHE A 169 -0.65 -0.29 6.29
N ARG A 170 -0.63 0.01 4.99
CA ARG A 170 -0.31 1.36 4.50
C ARG A 170 -1.32 2.38 5.02
N MET A 171 -2.58 1.98 5.10
CA MET A 171 -3.69 2.80 5.61
C MET A 171 -3.47 3.22 7.06
N THR A 172 -3.03 2.29 7.93
CA THR A 172 -2.73 2.60 9.33
C THR A 172 -1.49 3.48 9.51
N GLN A 173 -0.58 3.49 8.54
CA GLN A 173 0.70 4.20 8.58
C GLN A 173 0.65 5.58 7.90
N SER A 174 -0.40 5.88 7.15
CA SER A 174 -0.54 7.14 6.42
C SER A 174 -1.36 8.13 7.25
N GLU A 175 -0.74 9.26 7.63
CA GLU A 175 -1.37 10.40 8.31
C GLU A 175 -2.09 11.34 7.34
N ALA A 176 -2.73 10.78 6.30
CA ALA A 176 -3.34 11.67 5.33
C ALA A 176 -4.59 12.32 5.94
N PRO A 177 -4.71 13.66 5.86
CA PRO A 177 -5.79 14.36 6.51
C PRO A 177 -7.12 13.96 5.87
N MET A 178 -8.16 13.92 6.69
CA MET A 178 -9.51 13.56 6.26
C MET A 178 -10.06 14.51 5.19
N VAL A 179 -9.58 15.76 5.17
CA VAL A 179 -9.87 16.76 4.14
C VAL A 179 -8.55 17.26 3.59
N SER A 180 -8.40 17.27 2.26
CA SER A 180 -7.29 17.92 1.55
C SER A 180 -7.80 18.62 0.31
N ALA A 181 -7.15 19.72 -0.09
CA ALA A 181 -7.48 20.46 -1.30
C ALA A 181 -7.56 19.58 -2.56
N ASP A 182 -6.73 18.52 -2.64
CA ASP A 182 -6.72 17.58 -3.77
C ASP A 182 -8.03 16.78 -3.90
N CYS A 183 -8.77 16.61 -2.80
CA CYS A 183 -10.07 15.94 -2.79
C CYS A 183 -11.23 16.91 -3.12
N ILE A 184 -10.96 18.17 -3.44
CA ILE A 184 -11.97 19.22 -3.64
C ILE A 184 -11.94 19.71 -5.09
N SER A 185 -13.06 19.52 -5.80
CA SER A 185 -13.28 20.05 -7.15
C SER A 185 -14.30 21.19 -7.12
N LEU A 186 -13.99 22.28 -7.81
CA LEU A 186 -14.89 23.44 -7.95
C LEU A 186 -15.42 23.56 -9.37
N ASP A 187 -16.63 24.11 -9.48
CA ASP A 187 -17.27 24.56 -10.70
C ASP A 187 -17.31 23.52 -11.83
N ARG A 188 -17.55 22.25 -11.44
CA ARG A 188 -17.66 21.15 -12.39
C ARG A 188 -19.02 21.19 -13.11
N ASP A 189 -19.01 20.99 -14.42
CA ASP A 189 -20.22 20.84 -15.23
C ASP A 189 -20.65 19.37 -15.28
N LEU A 190 -21.24 18.88 -14.18
CA LEU A 190 -21.80 17.53 -14.07
C LEU A 190 -23.33 17.62 -14.13
N ARG A 191 -23.94 16.64 -14.79
CA ARG A 191 -25.34 16.72 -15.24
C ARG A 191 -26.32 16.00 -14.33
N ASN A 192 -25.85 15.04 -13.54
CA ASN A 192 -26.70 14.20 -12.71
C ASN A 192 -25.91 13.60 -11.53
N LYS A 193 -26.66 13.00 -10.63
CA LYS A 193 -26.18 12.38 -9.39
C LYS A 193 -25.13 11.28 -9.63
N GLU A 194 -25.29 10.51 -10.70
CA GLU A 194 -24.34 9.45 -11.08
C GLU A 194 -22.97 9.99 -11.46
N GLU A 195 -22.93 11.04 -12.29
CA GLU A 195 -21.70 11.72 -12.65
C GLU A 195 -20.99 12.30 -11.42
N VAL A 196 -21.76 12.82 -10.44
CA VAL A 196 -21.20 13.35 -9.19
C VAL A 196 -20.59 12.24 -8.33
N ILE A 197 -21.34 11.18 -8.02
CA ILE A 197 -20.86 10.06 -7.18
C ILE A 197 -19.63 9.41 -7.82
N LYS A 198 -19.66 9.20 -9.14
CA LYS A 198 -18.52 8.67 -9.88
C LYS A 198 -17.31 9.59 -9.80
N THR A 199 -17.47 10.89 -10.06
CA THR A 199 -16.37 11.87 -10.00
C THR A 199 -15.75 11.93 -8.61
N LEU A 200 -16.57 11.95 -7.55
CA LEU A 200 -16.09 12.01 -6.18
C LEU A 200 -15.35 10.73 -5.77
N SER A 201 -15.82 9.55 -6.22
CA SER A 201 -15.16 8.26 -5.99
C SER A 201 -13.84 8.14 -6.75
N ASP A 202 -13.82 8.57 -8.02
CA ASP A 202 -12.61 8.62 -8.83
C ASP A 202 -11.58 9.58 -8.25
N ASN A 203 -12.00 10.71 -7.69
CA ASN A 203 -11.09 11.65 -7.03
C ASN A 203 -10.38 11.02 -5.82
N LEU A 204 -11.09 10.18 -5.06
CA LEU A 204 -10.48 9.41 -3.98
C LEU A 204 -9.52 8.35 -4.49
N PHE A 205 -9.75 7.78 -5.68
CA PHE A 205 -8.76 6.89 -6.31
C PHE A 205 -7.50 7.67 -6.74
N LEU A 206 -7.67 8.83 -7.37
CA LEU A 206 -6.56 9.67 -7.85
C LEU A 206 -5.68 10.23 -6.72
N THR A 207 -6.25 10.39 -5.52
CA THR A 207 -5.55 10.88 -4.33
C THR A 207 -5.02 9.76 -3.42
N ASP A 208 -4.96 8.52 -3.95
CA ASP A 208 -4.53 7.32 -3.24
C ASP A 208 -5.31 7.07 -1.92
N ARG A 209 -6.60 7.44 -1.90
CA ARG A 209 -7.54 7.21 -0.79
C ARG A 209 -8.45 6.01 -1.02
N CYS A 210 -8.59 5.53 -2.26
CA CYS A 210 -9.47 4.44 -2.64
C CYS A 210 -8.79 3.53 -3.65
N ARG A 211 -8.94 2.21 -3.53
CA ARG A 211 -8.35 1.25 -4.48
C ARG A 211 -9.31 0.81 -5.58
N TYR A 212 -10.59 0.72 -5.26
CA TYR A 212 -11.64 0.20 -6.15
C TYR A 212 -12.80 1.22 -6.23
N PRO A 213 -12.65 2.31 -7.00
CA PRO A 213 -13.63 3.41 -7.02
C PRO A 213 -15.03 2.96 -7.42
N ASN A 214 -15.15 2.01 -8.36
CA ASN A 214 -16.46 1.47 -8.74
C ASN A 214 -17.14 0.73 -7.58
N LYS A 215 -16.36 -0.02 -6.77
CA LYS A 215 -16.91 -0.73 -5.61
C LYS A 215 -17.27 0.22 -4.47
N LEU A 216 -16.51 1.30 -4.30
CA LEU A 216 -16.88 2.37 -3.39
C LEU A 216 -18.16 3.08 -3.84
N ALA A 217 -18.32 3.32 -5.15
CA ALA A 217 -19.56 3.87 -5.71
C ALA A 217 -20.76 2.94 -5.48
N ASP A 218 -20.59 1.63 -5.66
CA ASP A 218 -21.62 0.63 -5.32
C ASP A 218 -22.06 0.76 -3.85
N ASP A 219 -21.12 0.91 -2.91
CA ASP A 219 -21.40 1.09 -1.47
C ASP A 219 -22.11 2.42 -1.16
N LEU A 220 -21.87 3.47 -1.96
CA LEU A 220 -22.55 4.76 -1.84
C LEU A 220 -23.98 4.67 -2.36
N TRP A 221 -24.18 4.05 -3.53
CA TRP A 221 -25.50 3.82 -4.10
C TRP A 221 -26.37 2.95 -3.18
N ALA A 222 -25.82 1.89 -2.62
CA ALA A 222 -26.53 1.05 -1.65
C ALA A 222 -27.05 1.84 -0.45
N ARG A 223 -26.37 2.92 -0.04
CA ARG A 223 -26.84 3.82 1.03
C ARG A 223 -27.85 4.85 0.53
N GLU A 224 -27.62 5.39 -0.66
CA GLU A 224 -28.43 6.43 -1.28
C GLU A 224 -29.83 5.94 -1.68
N ASP A 225 -29.92 4.70 -2.14
CA ASP A 225 -31.19 4.06 -2.55
C ASP A 225 -32.15 3.82 -1.38
N VAL A 226 -31.62 3.80 -0.14
CA VAL A 226 -32.46 3.67 1.06
C VAL A 226 -33.21 4.99 1.33
N PHE A 227 -32.48 6.11 1.29
CA PHE A 227 -33.02 7.47 1.44
C PHE A 227 -32.07 8.47 0.81
N SER A 228 -32.63 9.48 0.14
CA SER A 228 -31.86 10.58 -0.44
C SER A 228 -30.98 11.25 0.62
N THR A 229 -29.74 11.56 0.24
CA THR A 229 -28.78 12.32 1.06
C THR A 229 -28.77 13.81 0.77
N GLY A 230 -29.77 14.30 0.03
CA GLY A 230 -30.05 15.72 -0.10
C GLY A 230 -30.47 16.29 1.25
N LEU A 231 -29.92 17.46 1.61
CA LEU A 231 -30.24 18.16 2.86
C LEU A 231 -31.02 19.47 2.62
N GLY A 232 -31.35 19.76 1.37
CA GLY A 232 -31.88 21.04 0.94
C GLY A 232 -30.83 22.15 0.93
N PHE A 233 -31.27 23.38 0.68
CA PHE A 233 -30.41 24.58 0.57
C PHE A 233 -29.30 24.47 -0.50
N GLY A 234 -29.43 23.57 -1.48
CA GLY A 234 -28.40 23.33 -2.48
C GLY A 234 -27.29 22.36 -2.03
N PHE A 235 -27.46 21.59 -0.95
CA PHE A 235 -26.43 20.69 -0.42
C PHE A 235 -26.86 19.22 -0.40
N ALA A 236 -25.90 18.32 -0.64
CA ALA A 236 -26.04 16.89 -0.43
C ALA A 236 -24.81 16.30 0.28
N ILE A 237 -25.02 15.27 1.12
CA ILE A 237 -23.95 14.56 1.84
C ILE A 237 -24.04 13.04 1.61
N PRO A 238 -23.71 12.54 0.40
CA PRO A 238 -23.58 11.10 0.20
C PRO A 238 -22.51 10.55 1.14
N HIS A 239 -22.79 9.44 1.82
CA HIS A 239 -21.88 8.88 2.80
C HIS A 239 -21.94 7.37 2.86
N THR A 240 -20.82 6.70 3.19
CA THR A 240 -20.82 5.25 3.38
C THR A 240 -19.67 4.79 4.29
N LYS A 241 -19.80 3.58 4.84
CA LYS A 241 -18.69 2.81 5.42
C LYS A 241 -18.30 1.73 4.43
N SER A 242 -17.06 1.74 3.96
CA SER A 242 -16.60 0.84 2.89
C SER A 242 -15.29 0.15 3.26
N GLU A 243 -15.11 -1.09 2.76
CA GLU A 243 -13.82 -1.81 2.79
C GLU A 243 -12.90 -1.37 1.63
N HIS A 244 -13.41 -0.55 0.71
CA HIS A 244 -12.71 -0.11 -0.50
C HIS A 244 -12.06 1.28 -0.35
N ILE A 245 -12.34 1.96 0.77
CA ILE A 245 -11.67 3.21 1.13
C ILE A 245 -10.48 2.93 2.05
N GLU A 246 -9.33 3.45 1.64
CA GLU A 246 -8.06 3.29 2.33
C GLU A 246 -8.03 4.15 3.60
N GLN A 247 -8.45 5.40 3.50
CA GLN A 247 -8.52 6.33 4.63
C GLN A 247 -9.86 7.03 4.63
N SER A 248 -10.45 7.21 5.81
CA SER A 248 -11.68 8.01 5.94
C SER A 248 -11.42 9.40 5.36
N ALA A 249 -12.21 9.80 4.37
CA ALA A 249 -11.93 10.98 3.56
C ALA A 249 -13.21 11.74 3.25
N ILE A 250 -13.06 13.03 2.99
CA ILE A 250 -14.10 13.90 2.46
C ILE A 250 -13.68 14.32 1.05
N SER A 251 -14.54 14.00 0.08
CA SER A 251 -14.41 14.44 -1.31
C SER A 251 -15.51 15.46 -1.59
N VAL A 252 -15.15 16.62 -2.13
CA VAL A 252 -16.10 17.73 -2.33
C VAL A 252 -16.20 18.07 -3.80
N CYS A 253 -17.42 18.35 -4.25
CA CYS A 253 -17.69 18.91 -5.57
C CYS A 253 -18.66 20.08 -5.45
N ARG A 254 -18.24 21.27 -5.88
CA ARG A 254 -19.16 22.36 -6.23
C ARG A 254 -19.46 22.29 -7.72
N LEU A 255 -20.74 22.30 -8.06
CA LEU A 255 -21.22 22.22 -9.43
C LEU A 255 -21.41 23.61 -10.02
N ALA A 256 -21.17 23.73 -11.32
CA ALA A 256 -21.46 24.95 -12.07
C ALA A 256 -22.97 25.28 -12.08
N LYS A 257 -23.82 24.25 -12.00
CA LYS A 257 -25.29 24.36 -11.92
C LYS A 257 -25.84 23.33 -10.93
N SER A 258 -26.93 23.67 -10.26
CA SER A 258 -27.67 22.72 -9.43
C SER A 258 -28.17 21.54 -10.25
N ILE A 259 -28.17 20.36 -9.64
CA ILE A 259 -28.77 19.14 -10.18
C ILE A 259 -29.83 18.61 -9.22
N GLU A 260 -30.72 17.77 -9.73
CA GLU A 260 -31.69 17.04 -8.93
C GLU A 260 -30.98 15.98 -8.05
N TRP A 261 -31.35 15.93 -6.77
CA TRP A 261 -30.83 15.01 -5.77
C TRP A 261 -31.96 14.40 -4.93
N GLY A 262 -32.76 13.55 -5.55
CA GLY A 262 -34.02 13.08 -4.96
C GLY A 262 -35.05 14.21 -5.01
N ASP A 263 -35.72 14.51 -3.91
CA ASP A 263 -36.74 15.58 -3.85
C ASP A 263 -36.15 17.00 -3.70
N GLU A 264 -34.82 17.13 -3.61
CA GLU A 264 -34.09 18.38 -3.38
C GLU A 264 -33.16 18.68 -4.56
N GLU A 265 -32.69 19.94 -4.66
CA GLU A 265 -31.59 20.31 -5.55
C GLU A 265 -30.26 20.39 -4.79
N ALA A 266 -29.17 19.98 -5.45
CA ALA A 266 -27.82 20.08 -4.92
C ALA A 266 -26.89 20.77 -5.92
N GLN A 267 -26.20 21.82 -5.47
CA GLN A 267 -25.09 22.47 -6.16
C GLN A 267 -23.76 22.14 -5.47
N PHE A 268 -23.78 21.84 -4.17
CA PHE A 268 -22.60 21.58 -3.38
C PHE A 268 -22.70 20.20 -2.72
N VAL A 269 -21.82 19.29 -3.10
CA VAL A 269 -21.87 17.89 -2.66
C VAL A 269 -20.62 17.57 -1.84
N ILE A 270 -20.84 17.10 -0.61
CA ILE A 270 -19.78 16.72 0.33
C ILE A 270 -19.87 15.22 0.59
N MET A 271 -19.07 14.43 -0.11
CA MET A 271 -19.06 12.98 0.06
C MET A 271 -18.17 12.56 1.22
N LEU A 272 -18.75 11.86 2.19
CA LEU A 272 -18.04 11.33 3.35
C LEU A 272 -17.85 9.81 3.25
N THR A 273 -16.62 9.35 3.10
CA THR A 273 -16.31 7.91 3.06
C THR A 273 -15.54 7.51 4.30
N LEU A 274 -15.97 6.42 4.93
CA LEU A 274 -15.41 5.94 6.17
C LEU A 274 -14.79 4.57 5.98
N ASN A 275 -13.54 4.43 6.41
CA ASN A 275 -12.87 3.14 6.40
C ASN A 275 -13.54 2.23 7.43
N LYS A 276 -14.05 1.07 6.97
CA LYS A 276 -14.74 0.09 7.81
C LYS A 276 -13.85 -0.51 8.91
N HIS A 277 -12.54 -0.46 8.74
CA HIS A 277 -11.55 -0.97 9.68
C HIS A 277 -10.99 0.10 10.61
N ALA A 278 -11.35 1.38 10.44
CA ALA A 278 -10.94 2.43 11.37
C ALA A 278 -11.60 2.22 12.74
N ALA A 279 -10.81 2.29 13.81
CA ALA A 279 -11.29 2.11 15.17
C ALA A 279 -12.01 3.37 15.68
N GLY A 280 -13.27 3.22 16.12
CA GLY A 280 -14.01 4.23 16.89
C GLY A 280 -15.15 4.96 16.16
N ASP A 281 -16.04 5.57 16.94
CA ASP A 281 -17.23 6.32 16.46
C ASP A 281 -16.96 7.79 16.12
N GLN A 282 -15.68 8.20 16.07
CA GLN A 282 -15.27 9.59 15.83
C GLN A 282 -15.84 10.12 14.50
N HIS A 283 -15.98 9.24 13.52
CA HIS A 283 -16.52 9.53 12.20
C HIS A 283 -18.03 9.84 12.16
N MET A 284 -18.85 9.20 13.01
CA MET A 284 -20.28 9.55 13.10
C MET A 284 -20.47 10.93 13.72
N LYS A 285 -19.59 11.33 14.65
CA LYS A 285 -19.57 12.69 15.19
C LYS A 285 -19.27 13.71 14.10
N ILE A 286 -18.33 13.42 13.19
CA ILE A 286 -17.99 14.29 12.07
C ILE A 286 -19.19 14.47 11.12
N PHE A 287 -19.85 13.37 10.73
CA PHE A 287 -21.07 13.45 9.91
C PHE A 287 -22.16 14.31 10.57
N SER A 288 -22.49 14.02 11.83
CA SER A 288 -23.52 14.77 12.56
C SER A 288 -23.16 16.24 12.73
N LYS A 289 -21.88 16.56 12.92
CA LYS A 289 -21.40 17.94 13.03
C LYS A 289 -21.51 18.68 11.70
N LEU A 290 -21.09 18.05 10.60
CA LEU A 290 -21.20 18.60 9.26
C LEU A 290 -22.66 18.87 8.88
N ALA A 291 -23.52 17.87 9.02
CA ALA A 291 -24.95 18.00 8.70
C ALA A 291 -25.61 19.14 9.50
N ARG A 292 -25.27 19.28 10.79
CA ARG A 292 -25.75 20.39 11.62
C ARG A 292 -25.20 21.73 11.14
N LYS A 293 -23.93 21.80 10.76
CA LYS A 293 -23.29 23.04 10.31
C LYS A 293 -23.87 23.54 8.98
N ILE A 294 -24.23 22.65 8.07
CA ILE A 294 -24.92 23.00 6.81
C ILE A 294 -26.26 23.70 7.07
N MET A 295 -26.92 23.51 8.21
CA MET A 295 -28.15 24.22 8.53
C MET A 295 -27.94 25.74 8.75
N HIS A 296 -26.71 26.20 9.00
CA HIS A 296 -26.39 27.61 9.20
C HIS A 296 -26.09 28.32 7.87
N ALA A 297 -26.80 29.43 7.60
CA ALA A 297 -26.66 30.19 6.36
C ALA A 297 -25.22 30.72 6.15
N ASP A 298 -24.63 31.33 7.19
CA ASP A 298 -23.27 31.89 7.10
C ASP A 298 -22.22 30.86 6.62
N PHE A 299 -22.33 29.61 7.10
CA PHE A 299 -21.41 28.55 6.69
C PHE A 299 -21.66 28.09 5.25
N ARG A 300 -22.93 27.98 4.82
CA ARG A 300 -23.26 27.67 3.43
C ARG A 300 -22.75 28.76 2.49
N ASP A 301 -22.94 30.03 2.85
CA ASP A 301 -22.50 31.16 2.05
C ASP A 301 -20.97 31.19 1.91
N GLN A 302 -20.24 30.89 2.99
CA GLN A 302 -18.78 30.74 2.95
C GLN A 302 -18.33 29.61 2.00
N LEU A 303 -18.97 28.44 2.05
CA LEU A 303 -18.66 27.32 1.15
C LEU A 303 -18.98 27.67 -0.31
N MET A 304 -20.10 28.33 -0.55
CA MET A 304 -20.54 28.70 -1.91
C MET A 304 -19.70 29.81 -2.52
N THR A 305 -19.17 30.73 -1.72
CA THR A 305 -18.35 31.87 -2.19
C THR A 305 -16.85 31.59 -2.22
N ALA A 306 -16.39 30.47 -1.68
CA ALA A 306 -14.98 30.08 -1.73
C ALA A 306 -14.47 29.98 -3.18
N GLU A 307 -13.36 30.65 -3.49
CA GLU A 307 -12.78 30.70 -4.84
C GLU A 307 -11.77 29.58 -5.08
N THR A 308 -11.30 28.93 -4.01
CA THR A 308 -10.22 27.93 -4.07
C THR A 308 -10.52 26.70 -3.23
N SER A 309 -9.98 25.55 -3.64
CA SER A 309 -10.06 24.29 -2.89
C SER A 309 -9.48 24.42 -1.49
N TYR A 310 -8.38 25.17 -1.33
CA TYR A 310 -7.74 25.42 -0.02
C TYR A 310 -8.63 26.20 0.95
N GLN A 311 -9.45 27.14 0.47
CA GLN A 311 -10.41 27.85 1.33
C GLN A 311 -11.48 26.89 1.86
N ILE A 312 -12.00 26.01 1.00
CA ILE A 312 -12.98 24.99 1.40
C ILE A 312 -12.34 23.99 2.38
N GLU A 313 -11.11 23.54 2.11
CA GLU A 313 -10.36 22.69 3.01
C GLU A 313 -10.23 23.34 4.40
N ALA A 314 -9.82 24.60 4.46
CA ALA A 314 -9.64 25.33 5.73
C ALA A 314 -10.97 25.48 6.48
N LEU A 315 -12.05 25.84 5.80
CA LEU A 315 -13.40 25.95 6.39
C LEU A 315 -13.86 24.61 6.98
N LEU A 316 -13.70 23.51 6.22
CA LEU A 316 -14.07 22.18 6.66
C LEU A 316 -13.21 21.71 7.84
N LYS A 317 -11.88 21.93 7.81
CA LYS A 317 -10.99 21.57 8.91
C LYS A 317 -11.35 22.31 10.19
N GLN A 318 -11.56 23.62 10.10
CA GLN A 318 -11.95 24.47 11.23
C GLN A 318 -13.28 24.00 11.84
N GLU A 319 -14.31 23.82 11.02
CA GLU A 319 -15.65 23.48 11.51
C GLU A 319 -15.76 22.04 12.01
N LEU A 320 -14.99 21.12 11.43
CA LEU A 320 -15.00 19.72 11.83
C LEU A 320 -14.01 19.39 12.95
N GLU A 321 -13.21 20.37 13.41
CA GLU A 321 -12.10 20.16 14.37
C GLU A 321 -11.15 19.05 13.90
N LEU A 322 -10.85 19.04 12.60
CA LEU A 322 -9.91 18.12 12.00
C LEU A 322 -8.52 18.78 12.03
N ASN A 323 -7.63 18.25 12.86
CA ASN A 323 -6.23 18.67 12.94
C ASN A 323 -5.44 18.23 11.70
#